data_AF-A0A093XQT9-F1
#
_entry.id   AF-A0A093XQT9-F1
#
_cell.length_a   1.000
_cell.length_b   1.000
_cell.length_c   1.000
_cell.angle_alpha   90.00
_cell.angle_beta   90.00
_cell.angle_gamma   90.00
#
_symmetry.space_group_name_H-M   'P 1'
#
loop_
_entity.id
_entity.type
_entity.pdbx_description
1 polymer ?
#
loop_
_entity_poly.entity_id
_entity_poly.type
_entity_poly.pdbx_seq_one_letter_code
_entity_poly.pdbx_strand_id
1 'polypeptide(L)'
;MHGRKPRTEAMKRGSEVHAQLEEEVYTSVQIEVATKEDAWGLRVWNVIQGLRTLRETGMTRELEVWGVVDGEVVGGVIDEVSFMCPDVELEAEATHARAVARGEEPPQQPRATLPTDQRGLDEYIHPKSPAPKKRKLYITDVKTRSVASLPRGASFRPTKLQLMLYHTLVSSLAAGDTPLSALAARYELDTQRTFSPAFVAQVATLADEVYYDAPSSAEEVASAPEPAGNELSRNDSLEKLWDVMMNLFIEIIGEGG
;
A
#
# COMPACT_ATOMS: atom_id res chain seq x y z
N MET A 1 -18.42 -24.78 -12.04
CA MET A 1 -19.06 -23.92 -11.04
C MET A 1 -18.60 -24.38 -9.66
N HIS A 2 -17.52 -23.81 -9.12
CA HIS A 2 -17.01 -24.19 -7.80
C HIS A 2 -17.64 -23.29 -6.75
N GLY A 3 -18.54 -23.84 -5.92
CA GLY A 3 -19.14 -23.11 -4.80
C GLY A 3 -18.09 -22.68 -3.77
N ARG A 4 -18.35 -21.58 -3.06
CA ARG A 4 -17.50 -21.09 -1.96
C ARG A 4 -17.30 -22.23 -0.96
N LYS A 5 -16.05 -22.71 -0.82
CA LYS A 5 -15.71 -23.71 0.20
C LYS A 5 -16.04 -23.13 1.59
N PRO A 6 -16.66 -23.91 2.49
CA PRO A 6 -16.98 -23.43 3.83
C PRO A 6 -15.71 -23.05 4.58
N ARG A 7 -15.76 -21.95 5.34
CA ARG A 7 -14.62 -21.45 6.13
C ARG A 7 -14.25 -22.48 7.19
N THR A 8 -12.97 -22.85 7.24
CA THR A 8 -12.44 -23.71 8.32
C THR A 8 -12.20 -22.89 9.59
N GLU A 9 -12.10 -23.56 10.74
CA GLU A 9 -11.77 -22.90 12.02
C GLU A 9 -10.44 -22.14 11.95
N ALA A 10 -9.46 -22.67 11.21
CA ALA A 10 -8.20 -21.97 10.95
C ALA A 10 -8.41 -20.67 10.14
N MET A 11 -9.33 -20.67 9.17
CA MET A 11 -9.66 -19.48 8.40
C MET A 11 -10.39 -18.42 9.24
N LYS A 12 -11.23 -18.82 10.20
CA LYS A 12 -11.90 -17.88 11.12
C LYS A 12 -10.90 -17.18 12.03
N ARG A 13 -10.02 -17.94 12.69
CA ARG A 13 -8.94 -17.40 13.52
C ARG A 13 -8.01 -16.49 12.73
N GLY A 14 -7.71 -16.87 11.49
CA GLY A 14 -7.02 -15.99 10.54
C GLY A 14 -7.72 -14.65 10.43
N SER A 15 -8.98 -14.65 10.01
CA SER A 15 -9.75 -13.41 9.86
C SER A 15 -9.87 -12.58 11.13
N GLU A 16 -9.92 -13.19 12.31
CA GLU A 16 -9.92 -12.47 13.60
C GLU A 16 -8.59 -11.74 13.84
N VAL A 17 -7.45 -12.37 13.51
CA VAL A 17 -6.13 -11.73 13.64
C VAL A 17 -5.98 -10.56 12.67
N HIS A 18 -6.39 -10.72 11.40
CA HIS A 18 -6.37 -9.60 10.44
C HIS A 18 -7.26 -8.45 10.89
N ALA A 19 -8.49 -8.74 11.33
CA ALA A 19 -9.42 -7.72 11.81
C ALA A 19 -8.86 -6.94 13.01
N GLN A 20 -8.22 -7.62 13.98
CA GLN A 20 -7.57 -6.96 15.11
C GLN A 20 -6.43 -6.04 14.65
N LEU A 21 -5.60 -6.51 13.73
CA LEU A 21 -4.49 -5.72 13.19
C LEU A 21 -4.99 -4.53 12.36
N GLU A 22 -6.07 -4.69 11.61
CA GLU A 22 -6.73 -3.62 10.87
C GLU A 22 -7.28 -2.55 11.83
N GLU A 23 -7.91 -2.95 12.94
CA GLU A 23 -8.47 -2.06 13.97
C GLU A 23 -7.39 -1.23 14.70
N GLU A 24 -6.13 -1.67 14.69
CA GLU A 24 -5.00 -0.87 15.18
C GLU A 24 -4.74 0.39 14.33
N VAL A 25 -5.17 0.38 13.06
CA VAL A 25 -4.91 1.45 12.09
C VAL A 25 -6.20 2.16 11.67
N TYR A 26 -7.33 1.45 11.58
CA TYR A 26 -8.58 1.97 11.05
C TYR A 26 -9.78 1.72 11.97
N THR A 27 -10.68 2.69 11.99
CA THR A 27 -12.02 2.53 12.58
C THR A 27 -13.01 2.14 11.48
N SER A 28 -13.70 1.01 11.64
CA SER A 28 -14.72 0.58 10.69
C SER A 28 -15.97 1.45 10.78
N VAL A 29 -16.43 2.00 9.66
CA VAL A 29 -17.70 2.75 9.58
C VAL A 29 -18.58 2.16 8.50
N GLN A 30 -19.88 2.06 8.79
CA GLN A 30 -20.87 1.57 7.82
C GLN A 30 -21.29 2.72 6.91
N ILE A 31 -21.14 2.51 5.60
CA ILE A 31 -21.55 3.46 4.56
C ILE A 31 -22.58 2.79 3.67
N GLU A 32 -23.72 3.45 3.48
CA GLU A 32 -24.75 2.98 2.57
C GLU A 32 -24.37 3.32 1.12
N VAL A 33 -24.32 2.29 0.27
CA VAL A 33 -24.04 2.41 -1.16
C VAL A 33 -25.31 2.16 -1.97
N ALA A 34 -25.67 3.09 -2.86
CA ALA A 34 -26.88 2.98 -3.67
C ALA A 34 -26.60 2.36 -5.05
N THR A 35 -25.38 2.51 -5.56
CA THR A 35 -24.98 2.10 -6.90
C THR A 35 -23.71 1.25 -6.89
N LYS A 36 -23.45 0.53 -7.99
CA LYS A 36 -22.18 -0.20 -8.16
C LYS A 36 -21.01 0.78 -8.20
N GLU A 37 -21.23 1.96 -8.76
CA GLU A 37 -20.25 3.04 -8.84
C GLU A 37 -19.91 3.57 -7.44
N ASP A 38 -20.89 3.78 -6.56
CA ASP A 38 -20.64 4.16 -5.15
C ASP A 38 -19.80 3.10 -4.42
N ALA A 39 -20.12 1.81 -4.62
CA ALA A 39 -19.38 0.71 -4.01
C ALA A 39 -17.92 0.66 -4.48
N TRP A 40 -17.66 0.92 -5.77
CA TRP A 40 -16.30 1.04 -6.28
C TRP A 40 -15.61 2.33 -5.85
N GLY A 41 -16.34 3.44 -5.80
CA GLY A 41 -15.86 4.72 -5.27
C GLY A 41 -15.38 4.57 -3.84
N LEU A 42 -16.11 3.83 -2.99
CA LEU A 42 -15.69 3.54 -1.62
C LEU A 42 -14.38 2.73 -1.57
N ARG A 43 -14.21 1.72 -2.44
CA ARG A 43 -12.97 0.94 -2.48
C ARG A 43 -11.78 1.78 -2.91
N VAL A 44 -11.95 2.61 -3.95
CA VAL A 44 -10.92 3.57 -4.38
C VAL A 44 -10.61 4.57 -3.28
N TRP A 45 -11.63 5.07 -2.58
CA TRP A 45 -11.47 5.97 -1.45
C TRP A 45 -10.64 5.35 -0.34
N ASN A 46 -10.92 4.10 0.05
CA ASN A 46 -10.14 3.39 1.06
C ASN A 46 -8.67 3.25 0.66
N VAL A 47 -8.38 3.00 -0.62
CA VAL A 47 -6.99 2.97 -1.13
C VAL A 47 -6.34 4.35 -1.05
N ILE A 48 -7.05 5.43 -1.41
CA ILE A 48 -6.55 6.81 -1.27
C ILE A 48 -6.19 7.10 0.19
N GLN A 49 -7.07 6.75 1.14
CA GLN A 49 -6.79 6.91 2.56
C GLN A 49 -5.58 6.06 2.98
N GLY A 50 -5.53 4.79 2.56
CA GLY A 50 -4.41 3.90 2.83
C GLY A 50 -3.07 4.44 2.35
N LEU A 51 -3.02 5.04 1.14
CA LEU A 51 -1.81 5.69 0.61
C LEU A 51 -1.43 6.94 1.42
N ARG A 52 -2.40 7.76 1.82
CA ARG A 52 -2.14 8.92 2.69
C ARG A 52 -1.59 8.50 4.04
N THR A 53 -2.18 7.49 4.67
CA THR A 53 -1.66 6.88 5.90
C THR A 53 -0.23 6.39 5.69
N LEU A 54 0.05 5.67 4.60
CA LEU A 54 1.40 5.20 4.27
C LEU A 54 2.41 6.36 4.15
N ARG A 55 2.01 7.48 3.53
CA ARG A 55 2.85 8.67 3.40
C ARG A 55 3.15 9.32 4.75
N GLU A 56 2.15 9.42 5.62
CA GLU A 56 2.21 10.15 6.89
C GLU A 56 2.86 9.33 8.01
N THR A 57 2.46 8.08 8.18
CA THR A 57 2.90 7.20 9.29
C THR A 57 4.04 6.27 8.87
N GLY A 58 4.20 6.03 7.57
CA GLY A 58 5.16 5.08 7.03
C GLY A 58 4.64 3.64 6.87
N MET A 59 3.38 3.37 7.24
CA MET A 59 2.74 2.05 7.12
C MET A 59 1.23 2.15 6.91
N THR A 60 0.66 1.19 6.19
CA THR A 60 -0.78 1.04 5.95
C THR A 60 -1.18 -0.43 5.92
N ARG A 61 -2.45 -0.75 6.20
CA ARG A 61 -2.99 -2.12 6.24
C ARG A 61 -4.16 -2.30 5.28
N GLU A 62 -4.46 -3.55 4.93
CA GLU A 62 -5.60 -3.95 4.09
C GLU A 62 -5.71 -3.13 2.78
N LEU A 63 -4.56 -2.86 2.15
CA LEU A 63 -4.50 -2.04 0.95
C LEU A 63 -4.98 -2.85 -0.26
N GLU A 64 -6.13 -2.48 -0.83
CA GLU A 64 -6.62 -3.09 -2.06
C GLU A 64 -5.76 -2.69 -3.26
N VAL A 65 -5.47 -3.65 -4.13
CA VAL A 65 -4.73 -3.45 -5.37
C VAL A 65 -5.39 -4.21 -6.52
N TRP A 66 -5.35 -3.63 -7.71
CA TRP A 66 -5.92 -4.21 -8.92
C TRP A 66 -4.98 -4.06 -10.10
N GLY A 67 -5.12 -4.95 -11.08
CA GLY A 67 -4.33 -4.91 -12.30
C GLY A 67 -4.80 -5.96 -13.31
N VAL A 68 -4.12 -6.00 -14.44
CA VAL A 68 -4.37 -7.00 -15.50
C VAL A 68 -3.15 -7.91 -15.60
N VAL A 69 -3.37 -9.22 -15.43
CA VAL A 69 -2.33 -10.25 -15.56
C VAL A 69 -2.80 -11.27 -16.58
N ASP A 70 -2.02 -11.49 -17.64
CA ASP A 70 -2.36 -12.39 -18.75
C ASP A 70 -3.75 -12.11 -19.37
N GLY A 71 -4.14 -10.83 -19.44
CA GLY A 71 -5.43 -10.39 -19.99
C GLY A 71 -6.61 -10.51 -19.03
N GLU A 72 -6.41 -11.06 -17.83
CA GLU A 72 -7.45 -11.20 -16.81
C GLU A 72 -7.32 -10.12 -15.73
N VAL A 73 -8.47 -9.62 -15.29
CA VAL A 73 -8.55 -8.68 -14.16
C VAL A 73 -8.26 -9.42 -12.86
N VAL A 74 -7.23 -8.98 -12.15
CA VAL A 74 -6.82 -9.54 -10.85
C VAL A 74 -6.92 -8.45 -9.79
N GLY A 75 -7.44 -8.82 -8.62
CA GLY A 75 -7.48 -7.97 -7.44
C GLY A 75 -6.94 -8.71 -6.23
N GLY A 76 -6.39 -7.96 -5.29
CA GLY A 76 -5.86 -8.47 -4.03
C GLY A 76 -6.02 -7.45 -2.91
N VAL A 77 -5.91 -7.93 -1.68
CA VAL A 77 -5.85 -7.09 -0.48
C VAL A 77 -4.54 -7.41 0.21
N ILE A 78 -3.69 -6.40 0.35
CA ILE A 78 -2.38 -6.51 0.97
C ILE A 78 -2.52 -6.21 2.45
N ASP A 79 -2.18 -7.18 3.30
CA ASP A 79 -2.36 -7.06 4.75
C ASP A 79 -1.58 -5.86 5.32
N GLU A 80 -0.35 -5.62 4.85
CA GLU A 80 0.46 -4.48 5.27
C GLU A 80 1.44 -4.04 4.18
N VAL A 81 1.55 -2.72 4.00
CA VAL A 81 2.53 -2.04 3.15
C VAL A 81 3.29 -1.03 4.01
N SER A 82 4.62 -1.03 3.95
CA SER A 82 5.46 -0.20 4.83
C SER A 82 6.74 0.28 4.17
N PHE A 83 7.24 1.44 4.58
CA PHE A 83 8.60 1.91 4.24
C PHE A 83 9.66 1.42 5.25
N MET A 84 9.24 0.89 6.39
CA MET A 84 10.12 0.33 7.39
C MET A 84 10.38 -1.15 7.08
N CYS A 85 11.65 -1.56 7.14
CA CYS A 85 12.01 -2.95 6.94
C CYS A 85 11.43 -3.80 8.09
N PRO A 86 10.59 -4.81 7.80
CA PRO A 86 10.00 -5.65 8.83
C PRO A 86 11.01 -6.64 9.44
N ASP A 87 12.07 -6.99 8.70
CA ASP A 87 13.10 -7.93 9.13
C ASP A 87 14.47 -7.55 8.54
N VAL A 88 15.27 -6.84 9.35
CA VAL A 88 16.58 -6.31 8.98
C VAL A 88 17.61 -7.43 8.74
N GLU A 89 17.50 -8.54 9.47
CA GLU A 89 18.41 -9.67 9.33
C GLU A 89 18.17 -10.39 8.00
N LEU A 90 16.90 -10.67 7.70
CA LEU A 90 16.48 -11.27 6.43
C LEU A 90 16.84 -10.38 5.24
N GLU A 91 16.68 -9.07 5.36
CA GLU A 91 17.07 -8.12 4.32
C GLU A 91 18.59 -8.15 4.08
N ALA A 92 19.40 -8.19 5.14
CA ALA A 92 20.85 -8.27 5.03
C ALA A 92 21.28 -9.57 4.35
N GLU A 93 20.68 -10.71 4.71
CA GLU A 93 20.94 -12.00 4.09
C GLU A 93 20.55 -11.98 2.59
N ALA A 94 19.36 -11.47 2.26
CA ALA A 94 18.89 -11.37 0.88
C ALA A 94 19.78 -10.45 0.02
N THR A 95 20.25 -9.33 0.60
CA THR A 95 21.17 -8.40 -0.07
C THR A 95 22.52 -9.05 -0.33
N HIS A 96 23.06 -9.78 0.66
CA HIS A 96 24.29 -10.54 0.52
C HIS A 96 24.17 -11.62 -0.57
N ALA A 97 23.10 -12.44 -0.51
CA ALA A 97 22.86 -13.49 -1.50
C ALA A 97 22.72 -12.94 -2.93
N ARG A 98 22.06 -11.78 -3.09
CA ARG A 98 21.94 -11.09 -4.38
C ARG A 98 23.30 -10.60 -4.91
N ALA A 99 24.13 -10.00 -4.06
CA ALA A 99 25.46 -9.55 -4.44
C ALA A 99 26.34 -10.73 -4.90
N VAL A 100 26.37 -11.81 -4.12
CA VAL A 100 27.09 -13.05 -4.46
C VAL A 100 26.60 -13.62 -5.79
N ALA A 101 25.28 -13.70 -5.99
CA ALA A 101 24.71 -14.21 -7.25
C ALA A 101 25.06 -13.34 -8.47
N ARG A 102 25.31 -12.05 -8.28
CA ARG A 102 25.75 -11.10 -9.33
C ARG A 102 27.28 -11.05 -9.49
N GLY A 103 28.04 -11.73 -8.63
CA GLY A 103 29.49 -11.64 -8.60
C GLY A 103 30.01 -10.29 -8.05
N GLU A 104 29.16 -9.55 -7.33
CA GLU A 104 29.50 -8.29 -6.67
C GLU A 104 30.07 -8.57 -5.28
N GLU A 105 30.96 -7.70 -4.78
CA GLU A 105 31.41 -7.79 -3.39
C GLU A 105 30.24 -7.50 -2.45
N PRO A 106 29.91 -8.41 -1.51
CA PRO A 106 28.80 -8.19 -0.60
C PRO A 106 29.07 -6.97 0.29
N PRO A 107 28.04 -6.20 0.66
CA PRO A 107 28.19 -5.11 1.60
C PRO A 107 28.80 -5.64 2.91
N GLN A 108 29.99 -5.16 3.26
CA GLN A 108 30.61 -5.49 4.54
C GLN A 108 29.90 -4.69 5.64
N GLN A 109 29.53 -5.35 6.74
CA GLN A 109 29.07 -4.62 7.93
C GLN A 109 30.15 -3.59 8.31
N PRO A 110 29.79 -2.32 8.58
CA PRO A 110 30.76 -1.32 8.96
C PRO A 110 31.44 -1.76 10.26
N ARG A 111 32.65 -2.32 10.14
CA ARG A 111 33.55 -2.45 11.26
C ARG A 111 33.97 -1.04 11.63
N ALA A 112 33.83 -0.69 12.91
CA ALA A 112 34.42 0.52 13.47
C ALA A 112 35.95 0.38 13.46
N THR A 113 36.57 0.53 12.28
CA THR A 113 38.01 0.69 12.13
C THR A 113 38.29 2.18 12.02
N LEU A 114 39.11 2.71 12.92
CA LEU A 114 39.64 4.06 12.83
C LEU A 114 40.29 4.24 11.44
N PRO A 115 39.97 5.31 10.69
CA PRO A 115 40.50 5.49 9.34
C PRO A 115 42.01 5.68 9.43
N THR A 116 42.78 4.78 8.83
CA THR A 116 44.25 4.90 8.70
C THR A 116 44.66 5.44 7.33
N ASP A 117 43.70 5.72 6.45
CA ASP A 117 43.93 6.09 5.04
C ASP A 117 43.54 7.55 4.75
N GLN A 118 44.40 8.26 4.02
CA GLN A 118 44.26 9.68 3.68
C GLN A 118 43.12 9.97 2.69
N ARG A 119 42.55 8.94 2.06
CA ARG A 119 41.38 9.04 1.16
C ARG A 119 40.10 9.51 1.85
N GLY A 120 39.98 9.28 3.16
CA GLY A 120 38.85 9.78 3.95
C GLY A 120 38.84 11.31 4.09
N LEU A 121 39.96 11.98 3.84
CA LEU A 121 40.06 13.43 3.95
C LEU A 121 39.40 14.15 2.76
N ASP A 122 39.56 13.65 1.53
CA ASP A 122 38.90 14.21 0.34
C ASP A 122 37.37 14.06 0.39
N GLU A 123 36.88 12.94 0.93
CA GLU A 123 35.43 12.69 1.12
C GLU A 123 34.84 13.59 2.22
N TYR A 124 35.64 13.98 3.21
CA TYR A 124 35.26 14.92 4.28
C TYR A 124 35.28 16.38 3.82
N ILE A 125 36.23 16.75 2.95
CA ILE A 125 36.39 18.11 2.40
C ILE A 125 35.37 18.36 1.28
N HIS A 126 35.02 17.33 0.52
CA HIS A 126 34.04 17.40 -0.57
C HIS A 126 32.94 16.35 -0.36
N PRO A 127 31.98 16.58 0.56
CA PRO A 127 30.85 15.70 0.71
C PRO A 127 30.06 15.71 -0.61
N LYS A 128 30.18 14.63 -1.39
CA LYS A 128 29.23 14.37 -2.47
C LYS A 128 27.88 14.23 -1.79
N SER A 129 26.95 15.14 -2.08
CA SER A 129 25.57 15.00 -1.61
C SER A 129 25.10 13.59 -1.97
N PRO A 130 24.77 12.74 -0.98
CA PRO A 130 24.31 11.40 -1.29
C PRO A 130 23.09 11.55 -2.17
N ALA A 131 23.08 10.87 -3.33
CA ALA A 131 21.87 10.76 -4.12
C ALA A 131 20.73 10.33 -3.18
N PRO A 132 19.53 10.89 -3.31
CA PRO A 132 18.43 10.54 -2.43
C PRO A 132 18.27 9.03 -2.43
N LYS A 133 18.40 8.40 -1.25
CA LYS A 133 18.23 6.96 -1.12
C LYS A 133 16.79 6.64 -1.52
N LYS A 134 16.61 5.89 -2.61
CA LYS A 134 15.30 5.38 -3.01
C LYS A 134 14.65 4.69 -1.82
N ARG A 135 13.43 5.11 -1.47
CA ARG A 135 12.66 4.50 -0.38
C ARG A 135 12.26 3.08 -0.81
N LYS A 136 12.64 2.08 -0.03
CA LYS A 136 12.21 0.69 -0.26
C LYS A 136 10.79 0.52 0.28
N LEU A 137 9.95 -0.12 -0.52
CA LEU A 137 8.61 -0.54 -0.12
C LEU A 137 8.63 -2.03 0.27
N TYR A 138 8.04 -2.34 1.42
CA TYR A 138 7.86 -3.70 1.91
C TYR A 138 6.38 -4.08 1.86
N ILE A 139 6.11 -5.28 1.36
CA ILE A 139 4.77 -5.90 1.36
C ILE A 139 4.83 -7.09 2.30
N THR A 140 3.97 -7.09 3.31
CA THR A 140 3.88 -8.16 4.31
C THR A 140 2.53 -8.85 4.18
N ASP A 141 2.54 -10.18 4.20
CA ASP A 141 1.35 -11.03 4.21
C ASP A 141 1.39 -11.92 5.45
N VAL A 142 0.46 -11.69 6.38
CA VAL A 142 0.38 -12.39 7.66
C VAL A 142 -0.43 -13.66 7.46
N LYS A 143 0.20 -14.82 7.65
CA LYS A 143 -0.49 -16.12 7.57
C LYS A 143 -0.59 -16.78 8.93
N THR A 144 -1.82 -16.99 9.41
CA THR A 144 -2.08 -17.85 10.56
C THR A 144 -1.86 -19.32 10.20
N ARG A 145 -1.21 -20.07 11.09
CA ARG A 145 -0.92 -21.49 10.91
C ARG A 145 -1.35 -22.29 12.12
N SER A 146 -1.61 -23.58 11.90
CA SER A 146 -1.88 -24.55 12.97
C SER A 146 -0.62 -25.04 13.69
N VAL A 147 0.56 -24.83 13.09
CA VAL A 147 1.87 -25.22 13.65
C VAL A 147 2.79 -24.01 13.74
N ALA A 148 3.58 -23.93 14.81
CA ALA A 148 4.45 -22.79 15.12
C ALA A 148 5.78 -22.76 14.33
N SER A 149 5.98 -23.69 13.38
CA SER A 149 7.18 -23.74 12.55
C SER A 149 6.98 -23.06 11.19
N LEU A 150 8.07 -22.50 10.65
CA LEU A 150 8.08 -21.92 9.30
C LEU A 150 7.86 -23.01 8.24
N PRO A 151 7.05 -22.77 7.20
CA PRO A 151 6.86 -23.72 6.12
C PRO A 151 8.13 -23.88 5.31
N ARG A 152 8.34 -25.09 4.80
CA ARG A 152 9.47 -25.39 3.91
C ARG A 152 8.97 -25.90 2.57
N GLY A 153 9.65 -25.49 1.50
CA GLY A 153 9.42 -26.01 0.15
C GLY A 153 8.00 -25.75 -0.36
N ALA A 154 7.29 -26.81 -0.73
CA ALA A 154 6.04 -26.73 -1.49
C ALA A 154 4.89 -26.02 -0.76
N SER A 155 4.84 -26.07 0.58
CA SER A 155 3.78 -25.42 1.38
C SER A 155 3.90 -23.89 1.41
N PHE A 156 5.06 -23.34 1.06
CA PHE A 156 5.28 -21.90 0.95
C PHE A 156 4.95 -21.33 -0.44
N ARG A 157 4.80 -22.20 -1.45
CA ARG A 157 4.58 -21.79 -2.84
C ARG A 157 3.35 -20.88 -3.03
N PRO A 158 2.20 -21.11 -2.39
CA PRO A 158 1.05 -20.22 -2.52
C PRO A 158 1.33 -18.81 -1.99
N THR A 159 1.91 -18.69 -0.79
CA THR A 159 2.30 -17.39 -0.20
C THR A 159 3.32 -16.67 -1.08
N LYS A 160 4.30 -17.40 -1.63
CA LYS A 160 5.28 -16.80 -2.55
C LYS A 160 4.62 -16.26 -3.81
N LEU A 161 3.71 -17.02 -4.43
CA LEU A 161 2.98 -16.56 -5.61
C LEU A 161 2.08 -15.35 -5.30
N GLN A 162 1.41 -15.36 -4.15
CA GLN A 162 0.59 -14.22 -3.70
C GLN A 162 1.44 -12.95 -3.56
N LEU A 163 2.58 -13.02 -2.87
CA LEU A 163 3.49 -11.89 -2.72
C LEU A 163 4.08 -11.41 -4.06
N MET A 164 4.40 -12.34 -4.97
CA MET A 164 4.84 -11.99 -6.33
C MET A 164 3.75 -11.26 -7.13
N LEU A 165 2.50 -11.70 -7.00
CA LEU A 165 1.35 -11.03 -7.64
C LEU A 165 1.15 -9.63 -7.04
N TYR A 166 1.14 -9.50 -5.72
CA TYR A 166 1.01 -8.19 -5.06
C TYR A 166 2.11 -7.22 -5.47
N HIS A 167 3.37 -7.67 -5.47
CA HIS A 167 4.48 -6.89 -5.98
C HIS A 167 4.24 -6.44 -7.43
N THR A 168 3.83 -7.35 -8.30
CA THR A 168 3.58 -7.03 -9.72
C THR A 168 2.47 -6.00 -9.89
N LEU A 169 1.36 -6.13 -9.15
CA LEU A 169 0.25 -5.19 -9.19
C LEU A 169 0.67 -3.80 -8.68
N VAL A 170 1.33 -3.74 -7.52
CA VAL A 170 1.82 -2.47 -6.94
C VAL A 170 2.84 -1.80 -7.86
N SER A 171 3.80 -2.55 -8.41
CA SER A 171 4.79 -1.99 -9.34
C SER A 171 4.17 -1.43 -10.61
N SER A 172 3.15 -2.10 -11.16
CA SER A 172 2.44 -1.63 -12.36
C SER A 172 1.65 -0.35 -12.07
N LEU A 173 0.91 -0.30 -10.96
CA LEU A 173 0.21 0.91 -10.52
C LEU A 173 1.17 2.08 -10.27
N ALA A 174 2.30 1.82 -9.59
CA ALA A 174 3.33 2.83 -9.33
C ALA A 174 4.05 3.31 -10.60
N ALA A 175 4.09 2.49 -11.65
CA ALA A 175 4.60 2.89 -12.97
C ALA A 175 3.58 3.70 -13.79
N GLY A 176 2.36 3.88 -13.29
CA GLY A 176 1.29 4.62 -13.95
C GLY A 176 0.38 3.77 -14.84
N ASP A 177 0.52 2.44 -14.83
CA ASP A 177 -0.38 1.56 -15.56
C ASP A 177 -1.74 1.53 -14.86
N THR A 178 -2.81 1.85 -15.60
CA THR A 178 -4.17 1.92 -15.05
C THR A 178 -5.05 0.76 -15.54
N PRO A 179 -5.58 -0.10 -14.64
CA PRO A 179 -6.52 -1.15 -14.99
C PRO A 179 -7.99 -0.68 -15.08
N LEU A 180 -8.27 0.62 -14.93
CA LEU A 180 -9.64 1.13 -14.79
C LEU A 180 -10.57 0.69 -15.93
N SER A 181 -10.10 0.75 -17.18
CA SER A 181 -10.90 0.35 -18.35
C SER A 181 -11.25 -1.14 -18.34
N ALA A 182 -10.29 -1.99 -17.97
CA ALA A 182 -10.50 -3.43 -17.83
C ALA A 182 -11.44 -3.75 -16.67
N LEU A 183 -11.31 -3.04 -15.55
CA LEU A 183 -12.22 -3.13 -14.40
C LEU A 183 -13.64 -2.72 -14.79
N ALA A 184 -13.80 -1.57 -15.47
CA ALA A 184 -15.09 -1.07 -15.90
C ALA A 184 -15.79 -2.05 -16.84
N ALA A 185 -15.06 -2.63 -17.80
CA ALA A 185 -15.60 -3.66 -18.67
C ALA A 185 -15.99 -4.95 -17.91
N ARG A 186 -15.18 -5.38 -16.94
CA ARG A 186 -15.39 -6.61 -16.17
C ARG A 186 -16.58 -6.54 -15.21
N TYR A 187 -16.81 -5.37 -14.63
CA TYR A 187 -17.83 -5.13 -13.61
C TYR A 187 -19.05 -4.35 -14.12
N GLU A 188 -19.05 -4.00 -15.41
CA GLU A 188 -20.11 -3.21 -16.07
C GLU A 188 -20.31 -1.86 -15.36
N LEU A 189 -19.22 -1.13 -15.15
CA LEU A 189 -19.23 0.17 -14.47
C LEU A 189 -19.32 1.30 -15.50
N ASP A 190 -20.10 2.31 -15.16
CA ASP A 190 -20.02 3.61 -15.83
C ASP A 190 -19.04 4.51 -15.07
N THR A 191 -17.83 4.69 -15.61
CA THR A 191 -16.76 5.45 -14.93
C THR A 191 -17.05 6.95 -14.81
N GLN A 192 -17.92 7.47 -15.68
CA GLN A 192 -18.29 8.88 -15.77
C GLN A 192 -19.56 9.19 -14.98
N ARG A 193 -20.29 8.17 -14.54
CA ARG A 193 -21.48 8.37 -13.71
C ARG A 193 -21.09 9.02 -12.40
N THR A 194 -21.86 10.05 -12.04
CA THR A 194 -21.68 10.75 -10.77
C THR A 194 -22.12 9.86 -9.60
N PHE A 195 -21.37 9.91 -8.51
CA PHE A 195 -21.73 9.24 -7.27
C PHE A 195 -23.06 9.76 -6.70
N SER A 196 -23.72 8.93 -5.90
CA SER A 196 -24.96 9.35 -5.24
C SER A 196 -24.69 10.44 -4.19
N PRO A 197 -25.54 11.48 -4.09
CA PRO A 197 -25.36 12.54 -3.10
C PRO A 197 -25.31 12.03 -1.65
N ALA A 198 -26.04 10.94 -1.36
CA ALA A 198 -26.04 10.30 -0.05
C ALA A 198 -24.67 9.65 0.27
N PHE A 199 -24.04 9.02 -0.72
CA PHE A 199 -22.69 8.48 -0.57
C PHE A 199 -21.67 9.60 -0.32
N VAL A 200 -21.70 10.65 -1.15
CA VAL A 200 -20.77 11.78 -1.02
C VAL A 200 -20.91 12.47 0.34
N ALA A 201 -22.14 12.69 0.80
CA ALA A 201 -22.39 13.30 2.11
C ALA A 201 -21.88 12.44 3.28
N GLN A 202 -22.10 11.13 3.24
CA GLN A 202 -21.61 10.22 4.29
C GLN A 202 -20.08 10.27 4.38
N VAL A 203 -19.37 10.08 3.26
CA VAL A 203 -17.90 10.07 3.25
C VAL A 203 -17.33 11.44 3.69
N ALA A 204 -17.98 12.54 3.28
CA ALA A 204 -17.59 13.88 3.71
C ALA A 204 -17.66 14.06 5.24
N THR A 205 -18.76 13.62 5.86
CA THR A 205 -18.92 13.71 7.33
C THR A 205 -17.87 12.89 8.07
N LEU A 206 -17.59 11.67 7.61
CA LEU A 206 -16.56 10.81 8.23
C LEU A 206 -15.17 11.44 8.15
N ALA A 207 -14.84 12.03 7.01
CA ALA A 207 -13.56 12.70 6.86
C ALA A 207 -13.44 13.88 7.82
N ASP A 208 -14.47 14.72 7.92
CA ASP A 208 -14.44 15.85 8.84
C ASP A 208 -14.30 15.39 10.31
N GLU A 209 -14.98 14.31 10.73
CA GLU A 209 -14.88 13.77 12.09
C GLU A 209 -13.49 13.24 12.47
N VAL A 210 -12.74 12.68 11.52
CA VAL A 210 -11.38 12.13 11.76
C VAL A 210 -10.33 13.25 11.89
N TYR A 211 -10.57 14.44 11.34
CA TYR A 211 -9.59 15.53 11.27
C TYR A 211 -9.71 16.60 12.38
N TYR A 212 -10.67 16.51 13.31
CA TYR A 212 -10.81 17.50 14.39
C TYR A 212 -10.10 17.11 15.71
N ASP A 213 -8.78 17.22 15.74
CA ASP A 213 -8.14 17.90 16.87
C ASP A 213 -8.04 19.38 16.47
N ALA A 214 -8.64 20.28 17.26
CA ALA A 214 -8.77 21.69 16.87
C ALA A 214 -7.39 22.31 16.59
N PRO A 215 -7.17 22.94 15.42
CA PRO A 215 -5.88 23.56 15.10
C PRO A 215 -5.57 24.65 16.12
N SER A 216 -4.36 24.60 16.69
CA SER A 216 -3.93 25.53 17.74
C SER A 216 -3.43 26.87 17.15
N SER A 217 -3.16 26.91 15.84
CA SER A 217 -2.59 28.06 15.15
C SER A 217 -3.10 28.24 13.72
N ALA A 218 -3.03 29.47 13.20
CA ALA A 218 -3.43 29.80 11.84
C ALA A 218 -2.51 29.20 10.75
N GLU A 219 -1.27 28.84 11.11
CA GLU A 219 -0.30 28.22 10.20
C GLU A 219 -0.59 26.72 10.00
N GLU A 220 -1.10 26.03 11.03
CA GLU A 220 -1.64 24.66 10.91
C GLU A 220 -2.89 24.62 10.03
N VAL A 221 -3.76 25.63 10.11
CA VAL A 221 -4.95 25.74 9.22
C VAL A 221 -4.56 25.90 7.76
N ALA A 222 -3.46 26.61 7.46
CA ALA A 222 -2.99 26.83 6.09
C ALA A 222 -2.26 25.62 5.49
N SER A 223 -1.72 24.73 6.32
CA SER A 223 -1.00 23.51 5.90
C SER A 223 -1.83 22.24 6.05
N ALA A 224 -3.02 22.33 6.65
CA ALA A 224 -3.92 21.20 6.80
C ALA A 224 -4.33 20.65 5.43
N PRO A 225 -4.39 19.31 5.26
CA PRO A 225 -5.03 18.72 4.09
C PRO A 225 -6.44 19.28 3.94
N GLU A 226 -6.86 19.62 2.72
CA GLU A 226 -8.24 20.09 2.52
C GLU A 226 -9.23 19.03 3.02
N PRO A 227 -10.35 19.45 3.64
CA PRO A 227 -11.33 18.51 4.19
C PRO A 227 -11.79 17.57 3.09
N ALA A 228 -11.72 16.26 3.36
CA ALA A 228 -11.89 15.26 2.33
C ALA A 228 -13.32 15.24 1.73
N GLY A 229 -14.29 15.86 2.40
CA GLY A 229 -15.61 16.16 1.84
C GLY A 229 -15.59 17.07 0.60
N ASN A 230 -14.64 18.00 0.51
CA ASN A 230 -14.44 18.81 -0.70
C ASN A 230 -13.81 18.00 -1.82
N GLU A 231 -12.97 17.01 -1.50
CA GLU A 231 -12.27 16.22 -2.51
C GLU A 231 -13.18 15.23 -3.24
N LEU A 232 -14.02 14.49 -2.51
CA LEU A 232 -14.96 13.57 -3.14
C LEU A 232 -16.04 14.33 -3.94
N SER A 233 -16.40 15.54 -3.49
CA SER A 233 -17.31 16.43 -4.23
C SER A 233 -16.70 16.97 -5.52
N ARG A 234 -15.38 17.19 -5.57
CA ARG A 234 -14.65 17.58 -6.80
C ARG A 234 -14.44 16.39 -7.74
N ASN A 235 -14.18 15.22 -7.16
CA ASN A 235 -13.96 13.96 -7.84
C ASN A 235 -15.22 13.09 -7.76
N ASP A 236 -16.31 13.64 -8.27
CA ASP A 236 -17.67 13.12 -8.18
C ASP A 236 -17.95 11.85 -9.00
N SER A 237 -16.95 11.26 -9.64
CA SER A 237 -17.08 10.07 -10.50
C SER A 237 -15.90 9.13 -10.29
N LEU A 238 -16.09 7.86 -10.67
CA LEU A 238 -15.06 6.84 -10.49
C LEU A 238 -13.79 7.18 -11.26
N GLU A 239 -13.89 7.73 -12.47
CA GLU A 239 -12.74 8.11 -13.28
C GLU A 239 -11.89 9.19 -12.61
N LYS A 240 -12.52 10.29 -12.17
CA LYS A 240 -11.81 11.38 -11.48
C LYS A 240 -11.18 10.91 -10.18
N LEU A 241 -11.91 10.12 -9.39
CA LEU A 241 -11.39 9.60 -8.12
C LEU A 241 -10.24 8.62 -8.35
N TRP A 242 -10.31 7.82 -9.41
CA TRP A 242 -9.23 6.93 -9.81
C TRP A 242 -7.97 7.70 -10.19
N ASP A 243 -8.09 8.83 -10.90
CA ASP A 243 -6.94 9.66 -11.24
C ASP A 243 -6.22 10.19 -9.99
N VAL A 244 -6.98 10.59 -8.96
CA VAL A 244 -6.40 10.97 -7.66
C VAL A 244 -5.62 9.80 -7.05
N MET A 245 -6.21 8.61 -7.03
CA MET A 245 -5.56 7.40 -6.53
C MET A 245 -4.26 7.09 -7.29
N MET A 246 -4.27 7.17 -8.62
CA MET A 246 -3.08 6.92 -9.44
C MET A 246 -1.97 7.94 -9.20
N ASN A 247 -2.32 9.22 -9.08
CA ASN A 247 -1.35 10.27 -8.74
C ASN A 247 -0.69 9.99 -7.39
N LEU A 248 -1.45 9.57 -6.38
CA LEU A 248 -0.92 9.19 -5.07
C LEU A 248 -0.01 7.96 -5.16
N PHE A 249 -0.36 6.94 -5.94
CA PHE A 249 0.52 5.79 -6.17
C PHE A 249 1.87 6.20 -6.77
N ILE A 250 1.85 7.06 -7.78
CA ILE A 250 3.06 7.53 -8.47
C ILE A 250 3.90 8.42 -7.53
N GLU A 251 3.28 9.34 -6.81
CA GLU A 251 3.96 10.24 -5.88
C GLU A 251 4.59 9.48 -4.70
N ILE A 252 3.82 8.59 -4.06
CA ILE A 252 4.21 7.96 -2.79
C ILE A 252 5.08 6.73 -3.02
N ILE A 253 4.78 5.94 -4.05
CA ILE A 253 5.45 4.66 -4.33
C ILE A 253 6.36 4.75 -5.54
N GLY A 254 5.96 5.48 -6.59
CA GLY A 254 6.71 5.59 -7.86
C GLY A 254 8.10 6.21 -7.72
N GLU A 255 8.32 7.10 -6.75
CA GLU A 255 9.66 7.64 -6.44
C GLU A 255 10.65 6.59 -5.87
N GLY A 256 10.17 5.40 -5.49
CA GLY A 256 10.96 4.32 -4.90
C GLY A 256 11.37 3.18 -5.85
N GLY A 257 10.83 3.13 -7.08
CA GLY A 257 11.02 2.03 -8.06
C GLY A 257 12.38 2.00 -8.76
#